data_AF-A0A9E3GTJ9-F1
#
_entry.id   AF-A0A9E3GTJ9-F1
#
_cell.length_a   1.000
_cell.length_b   1.000
_cell.length_c   1.000
_cell.angle_alpha   90.00
_cell.angle_beta   90.00
_cell.angle_gamma   90.00
#
_symmetry.space_group_name_H-M   'P 1'
#
loop_
_entity.id
_entity.type
_entity.pdbx_description
1 polymer ?
#
loop_
_entity_poly.entity_id
_entity_poly.type
_entity_poly.pdbx_seq_one_letter_code
_entity_poly.pdbx_strand_id
1 'polypeptide(L)'
;LDWLSESPQGDLPEPLSSFVDELTRMLDEYRPTKLARDRSYLRRTDEGALELKLAHAEEETADVAVDVSPTEATVSWFLSHEHVYPDDRVAEERRPWTGLVVDLLAQTLRGAVIFETVERGNSWVRTRTIFLNADGEEEVFSVNGSLLAWLLRWKPERTTRQRLEYGVRDLPTAWQVPDSP
;
A
#
# COMPACT_ATOMS: atom_id res chain seq x y z
N LEU A 1 6.44 9.06 16.62
CA LEU A 1 5.26 8.21 16.36
C LEU A 1 3.93 8.91 16.51
N ASP A 2 3.92 10.22 16.82
CA ASP A 2 2.73 11.04 17.14
C ASP A 2 1.65 11.09 16.04
N TRP A 3 1.90 10.50 14.88
CA TRP A 3 0.95 10.33 13.79
C TRP A 3 -0.06 9.21 13.98
N LEU A 4 0.29 8.19 14.76
CA LEU A 4 -0.45 6.92 14.81
C LEU A 4 -1.09 6.75 16.19
N SER A 5 -2.31 6.18 16.19
CA SER A 5 -3.11 6.05 17.41
C SER A 5 -2.51 5.09 18.44
N GLU A 6 -1.64 4.18 17.99
CA GLU A 6 -0.87 3.28 18.85
C GLU A 6 0.63 3.48 18.60
N SER A 7 1.42 3.24 19.63
CA SER A 7 2.88 3.24 19.57
C SER A 7 3.40 1.91 20.09
N PRO A 8 4.32 1.23 19.38
CA PRO A 8 4.95 0.02 19.88
C PRO A 8 5.65 0.29 21.23
N GLN A 9 5.49 -0.64 22.17
CA GLN A 9 6.13 -0.58 23.49
C GLN A 9 7.36 -1.49 23.55
N GLY A 10 8.38 -1.04 24.29
CA GLY A 10 9.63 -1.76 24.52
C GLY A 10 10.65 -1.60 23.39
N ASP A 11 11.84 -2.17 23.61
CA ASP A 11 12.92 -2.12 22.61
C ASP A 11 12.57 -2.99 21.39
N LEU A 12 12.81 -2.42 20.20
CA LEU A 12 12.64 -3.08 18.92
C LEU A 12 14.01 -3.50 18.37
N PRO A 13 14.12 -4.67 17.72
CA PRO A 13 15.34 -5.04 17.01
C PRO A 13 15.60 -4.11 15.82
N GLU A 14 16.88 -4.00 15.43
CA GLU A 14 17.41 -3.03 14.46
C GLU A 14 16.69 -2.90 13.10
N PRO A 15 16.11 -3.93 12.45
CA PRO A 15 15.33 -3.67 11.23
C PRO A 15 13.98 -3.00 11.53
N LEU A 16 13.38 -3.29 12.69
CA LEU A 16 12.05 -2.80 13.08
C LEU A 16 12.11 -1.39 13.66
N SER A 17 13.14 -1.07 14.45
CA SER A 17 13.37 0.32 14.90
C SER A 17 13.62 1.25 13.72
N SER A 18 14.45 0.82 12.76
CA SER A 18 14.70 1.58 11.52
C SER A 18 13.41 1.82 10.73
N PHE A 19 12.56 0.79 10.59
CA PHE A 19 11.25 0.93 9.95
C PHE A 19 10.39 2.02 10.61
N VAL A 20 10.28 2.00 11.94
CA VAL A 20 9.52 2.98 12.74
C VAL A 20 10.02 4.41 12.50
N ASP A 21 11.34 4.60 12.52
CA ASP A 21 11.96 5.91 12.35
C ASP A 21 11.77 6.45 10.92
N GLU A 22 11.99 5.61 9.91
CA GLU A 22 11.76 5.98 8.51
C GLU A 22 10.28 6.28 8.22
N LEU A 23 9.36 5.45 8.72
CA LEU A 23 7.91 5.64 8.60
C LEU A 23 7.46 6.96 9.26
N THR A 24 7.93 7.23 10.47
CA THR A 24 7.57 8.47 11.19
C THR A 24 8.04 9.70 10.41
N ARG A 25 9.30 9.70 9.96
CA ARG A 25 9.88 10.78 9.15
C ARG A 25 9.11 10.98 7.84
N MET A 26 8.76 9.90 7.15
CA MET A 26 7.96 9.93 5.93
C MET A 26 6.59 10.58 6.14
N LEU A 27 5.88 10.16 7.20
CA LEU A 27 4.55 10.71 7.53
C LEU A 27 4.63 12.20 7.90
N ASP A 28 5.67 12.61 8.64
CA ASP A 28 5.94 14.00 8.97
C ASP A 28 6.28 14.87 7.77
N GLU A 29 7.03 14.32 6.81
CA GLU A 29 7.44 14.99 5.59
C GLU A 29 6.25 15.20 4.65
N TYR A 30 5.48 14.14 4.37
CA TYR A 30 4.35 14.24 3.43
C TYR A 30 3.14 14.92 4.05
N ARG A 31 2.83 14.66 5.31
CA ARG A 31 1.59 15.15 5.94
C ARG A 31 0.33 14.79 5.13
N PRO A 32 0.09 13.49 4.85
CA PRO A 32 -1.03 13.07 4.03
C PRO A 32 -2.37 13.52 4.61
N THR A 33 -3.17 14.20 3.80
CA THR A 33 -4.44 14.83 4.24
C THR A 33 -5.62 13.88 4.25
N LYS A 34 -5.47 12.72 3.61
CA LYS A 34 -6.51 11.71 3.40
C LYS A 34 -6.33 10.48 4.28
N LEU A 35 -5.49 10.55 5.32
CA LEU A 35 -5.39 9.50 6.34
C LEU A 35 -6.30 9.81 7.53
N ALA A 36 -7.09 8.82 7.95
CA ALA A 36 -7.81 8.84 9.22
C ALA A 36 -6.84 8.48 10.35
N ARG A 37 -6.28 9.49 11.02
CA ARG A 37 -5.30 9.29 12.12
C ARG A 37 -5.86 8.46 13.28
N ASP A 38 -7.14 8.60 13.58
CA ASP A 38 -7.85 7.88 14.63
C ASP A 38 -8.06 6.38 14.31
N ARG A 39 -8.01 6.01 13.03
CA ARG A 39 -8.10 4.62 12.55
C ARG A 39 -6.77 4.07 12.03
N SER A 40 -5.72 4.87 12.07
CA SER A 40 -4.38 4.49 11.61
C SER A 40 -3.49 4.25 12.83
N TYR A 41 -2.83 3.09 12.87
CA TYR A 41 -2.06 2.65 14.03
C TYR A 41 -0.75 1.98 13.62
N LEU A 42 0.20 1.94 14.55
CA LEU A 42 1.34 1.04 14.50
C LEU A 42 1.45 0.36 15.86
N ARG A 43 1.41 -0.96 15.86
CA ARG A 43 1.47 -1.74 17.09
C ARG A 43 2.38 -2.95 16.95
N ARG A 44 2.77 -3.51 18.09
CA ARG A 44 3.53 -4.76 18.14
C ARG A 44 2.55 -5.93 18.27
N THR A 45 2.74 -6.98 17.47
CA THR A 45 1.96 -8.23 17.59
C THR A 45 2.51 -9.11 18.71
N ASP A 46 1.73 -10.11 19.12
CA ASP A 46 2.14 -11.07 20.16
C ASP A 46 3.36 -11.90 19.72
N GLU A 47 3.53 -12.10 18.42
CA GLU A 47 4.65 -12.79 17.77
C GLU A 47 5.89 -11.88 17.63
N GLY A 48 5.80 -10.62 18.02
CA GLY A 48 6.91 -9.66 17.99
C GLY A 48 7.14 -9.00 16.64
N ALA A 49 6.21 -9.13 15.69
CA ALA A 49 6.17 -8.33 14.47
C ALA A 49 5.58 -6.93 14.74
N LEU A 50 5.71 -6.03 13.78
CA LEU A 50 4.98 -4.76 13.76
C LEU A 50 3.83 -4.83 12.78
N GLU A 51 2.64 -4.44 13.22
CA GLU A 51 1.47 -4.26 12.38
C GLU A 51 1.20 -2.75 12.22
N LEU A 52 1.25 -2.28 10.98
CA LEU A 52 0.89 -0.93 10.56
C LEU A 52 -0.45 -0.98 9.82
N LYS A 53 -1.34 -0.06 10.16
CA LYS A 53 -2.53 0.25 9.36
C LYS A 53 -2.60 1.74 9.07
N LEU A 54 -2.76 2.10 7.81
CA LEU A 54 -3.00 3.47 7.34
C LEU A 54 -4.39 3.52 6.68
N ALA A 55 -5.39 3.98 7.41
CA ALA A 55 -6.78 4.02 6.97
C ALA A 55 -7.08 5.27 6.14
N HIS A 56 -7.84 5.13 5.06
CA HIS A 56 -8.29 6.26 4.25
C HIS A 56 -9.41 7.04 4.96
N ALA A 57 -9.31 8.37 5.01
CA ALA A 57 -10.20 9.23 5.79
C ALA A 57 -11.66 9.22 5.32
N GLU A 58 -11.87 9.08 4.01
CA GLU A 58 -13.20 9.23 3.37
C GLU A 58 -13.77 7.91 2.84
N GLU A 59 -12.96 6.85 2.80
CA GLU A 59 -13.37 5.54 2.30
C GLU A 59 -13.15 4.53 3.41
N GLU A 60 -14.24 4.10 4.05
CA GLU A 60 -14.20 3.30 5.27
C GLU A 60 -13.54 1.93 5.05
N THR A 61 -13.70 1.38 3.84
CA THR A 61 -13.21 0.06 3.46
C THR A 61 -11.79 0.06 2.92
N ALA A 62 -11.15 1.23 2.79
CA ALA A 62 -9.83 1.36 2.22
C ALA A 62 -8.77 1.60 3.29
N ASP A 63 -7.77 0.73 3.29
CA ASP A 63 -6.54 0.91 4.04
C ASP A 63 -5.33 0.32 3.30
N VAL A 64 -4.17 0.78 3.73
CA VAL A 64 -2.88 0.15 3.47
C VAL A 64 -2.44 -0.50 4.77
N ALA A 65 -2.20 -1.81 4.75
CA ALA A 65 -1.73 -2.55 5.91
C ALA A 65 -0.35 -3.14 5.66
N VAL A 66 0.50 -3.14 6.68
CA VAL A 66 1.83 -3.75 6.62
C VAL A 66 2.09 -4.56 7.87
N ASP A 67 2.42 -5.83 7.69
CA ASP A 67 3.00 -6.65 8.75
C ASP A 67 4.51 -6.76 8.51
N VAL A 68 5.33 -6.25 9.41
CA VAL A 68 6.80 -6.24 9.32
C VAL A 68 7.38 -7.14 10.40
N SER A 69 7.93 -8.27 10.00
CA SER A 69 8.70 -9.18 10.86
C SER A 69 10.20 -9.01 10.57
N PRO A 70 11.13 -9.60 11.35
CA PRO A 70 12.56 -9.53 11.04
C PRO A 70 12.98 -10.14 9.69
N THR A 71 12.18 -11.05 9.12
CA THR A 71 12.54 -11.86 7.95
C THR A 71 11.69 -11.61 6.71
N GLU A 72 10.68 -10.76 6.82
CA GLU A 72 9.67 -10.53 5.79
C GLU A 72 8.77 -9.36 6.18
N ALA A 73 8.28 -8.60 5.20
CA ALA A 73 7.02 -7.90 5.36
C ALA A 73 5.98 -8.36 4.36
N THR A 74 4.72 -8.30 4.78
CA THR A 74 3.57 -8.41 3.90
C THR A 74 2.91 -7.05 3.81
N VAL A 75 2.77 -6.54 2.60
CA VAL A 75 2.09 -5.27 2.33
C VAL A 75 0.77 -5.56 1.65
N SER A 76 -0.33 -5.17 2.29
CA SER A 76 -1.69 -5.46 1.86
C SER A 76 -2.43 -4.19 1.46
N TRP A 77 -3.24 -4.32 0.41
CA TRP A 77 -4.03 -3.25 -0.20
C TRP A 77 -5.37 -3.83 -0.63
N PHE A 78 -6.47 -3.37 -0.04
CA PHE A 78 -7.83 -3.76 -0.46
C PHE A 78 -8.04 -5.28 -0.60
N LEU A 79 -7.79 -5.88 -1.78
CA LEU A 79 -7.93 -7.32 -2.08
C LEU A 79 -6.61 -8.02 -2.49
N SER A 80 -5.47 -7.35 -2.40
CA SER A 80 -4.14 -7.86 -2.77
C SER A 80 -3.18 -7.77 -1.60
N HIS A 81 -2.15 -8.61 -1.62
CA HIS A 81 -0.95 -8.43 -0.81
C HIS A 81 0.30 -8.76 -1.61
N GLU A 82 1.43 -8.22 -1.19
CA GLU A 82 2.75 -8.50 -1.72
C GLU A 82 3.70 -8.84 -0.57
N HIS A 83 4.54 -9.84 -0.79
CA HIS A 83 5.56 -10.25 0.15
C HIS A 83 6.89 -9.61 -0.23
N VAL A 84 7.48 -8.88 0.71
CA VAL A 84 8.79 -8.25 0.58
C VAL A 84 9.76 -9.01 1.47
N TYR A 85 10.72 -9.68 0.85
CA TYR A 85 11.75 -10.45 1.55
C TYR A 85 13.07 -9.67 1.59
N PRO A 86 13.94 -9.95 2.57
CA PRO A 86 15.35 -9.58 2.50
C PRO A 86 15.96 -10.23 1.25
N ASP A 87 16.22 -9.46 0.20
CA ASP A 87 16.92 -9.92 -1.02
C ASP A 87 18.43 -9.62 -0.90
N ASP A 88 19.28 -10.47 -1.45
CA ASP A 88 20.74 -10.29 -1.49
C ASP A 88 21.14 -9.03 -2.28
N ARG A 89 20.30 -8.53 -3.19
CA ARG A 89 20.50 -7.22 -3.86
C ARG A 89 20.48 -6.03 -2.89
N VAL A 90 19.77 -6.16 -1.78
CA VAL A 90 19.66 -5.13 -0.74
C VAL A 90 20.94 -5.06 0.10
N ALA A 91 21.73 -6.14 0.14
CA ALA A 91 23.04 -6.17 0.81
C ALA A 91 24.10 -5.30 0.11
N GLU A 92 24.00 -5.12 -1.22
CA GLU A 92 24.91 -4.27 -1.99
C GLU A 92 24.73 -2.77 -1.67
N GLU A 93 23.49 -2.35 -1.41
CA GLU A 93 23.14 -0.95 -1.10
C GLU A 93 23.22 -0.62 0.41
N ARG A 94 23.51 -1.61 1.27
CA ARG A 94 23.54 -1.50 2.75
C ARG A 94 22.27 -0.93 3.38
N ARG A 95 21.17 -0.82 2.64
CA ARG A 95 19.90 -0.37 3.18
C ARG A 95 19.16 -1.58 3.76
N PRO A 96 18.52 -1.52 4.93
CA PRO A 96 17.66 -2.61 5.37
C PRO A 96 16.46 -2.74 4.42
N TRP A 97 15.99 -3.96 4.19
CA TRP A 97 14.84 -4.25 3.32
C TRP A 97 13.56 -3.54 3.80
N THR A 98 13.47 -3.19 5.08
CA THR A 98 12.40 -2.36 5.64
C THR A 98 12.33 -0.96 5.02
N GLY A 99 13.44 -0.45 4.48
CA GLY A 99 13.45 0.79 3.70
C GLY A 99 12.71 0.67 2.36
N LEU A 100 12.70 -0.51 1.73
CA LEU A 100 11.89 -0.75 0.52
C LEU A 100 10.40 -0.66 0.81
N VAL A 101 9.98 -1.17 1.97
CA VAL A 101 8.59 -1.07 2.43
C VAL A 101 8.20 0.39 2.64
N VAL A 102 9.08 1.20 3.25
CA VAL A 102 8.82 2.63 3.45
C VAL A 102 8.75 3.38 2.12
N ASP A 103 9.63 3.10 1.17
CA ASP A 103 9.58 3.74 -0.16
C ASP A 103 8.29 3.41 -0.91
N LEU A 104 7.84 2.17 -0.78
CA LEU A 104 6.58 1.71 -1.36
C LEU A 104 5.36 2.41 -0.73
N LEU A 105 5.35 2.52 0.60
CA LEU A 105 4.35 3.33 1.30
C LEU A 105 4.42 4.79 0.88
N ALA A 106 5.62 5.34 0.69
CA ALA A 106 5.82 6.70 0.25
C ALA A 106 5.22 6.96 -1.13
N GLN A 107 5.45 6.05 -2.09
CA GLN A 107 4.84 6.14 -3.41
C GLN A 107 3.31 6.14 -3.32
N THR A 108 2.76 5.25 -2.49
CA THR A 108 1.32 5.17 -2.23
C THR A 108 0.77 6.49 -1.66
N LEU A 109 1.46 7.07 -0.67
CA LEU A 109 1.05 8.30 0.00
C LEU A 109 1.28 9.57 -0.82
N ARG A 110 2.11 9.54 -1.87
CA ARG A 110 2.35 10.70 -2.75
C ARG A 110 1.33 10.82 -3.87
N GLY A 111 0.73 9.70 -4.28
CA GLY A 111 -0.08 9.63 -5.50
C GLY A 111 -1.52 9.15 -5.26
N ALA A 112 -2.07 8.60 -6.33
CA ALA A 112 -3.29 7.83 -6.28
C ALA A 112 -2.97 6.35 -6.50
N VAL A 113 -3.71 5.49 -5.81
CA VAL A 113 -3.75 4.06 -6.07
C VAL A 113 -4.99 3.76 -6.88
N ILE A 114 -4.82 3.08 -8.01
CA ILE A 114 -5.92 2.59 -8.82
C ILE A 114 -6.02 1.08 -8.64
N PHE A 115 -7.17 0.64 -8.15
CA PHE A 115 -7.57 -0.76 -8.10
C PHE A 115 -8.35 -1.06 -9.37
N GLU A 116 -7.73 -1.81 -10.29
CA GLU A 116 -8.42 -2.35 -11.46
C GLU A 116 -8.87 -3.78 -11.13
N THR A 117 -10.17 -3.97 -10.98
CA THR A 117 -10.78 -5.28 -10.74
C THR A 117 -11.44 -5.80 -12.01
N VAL A 118 -11.11 -7.05 -12.37
CA VAL A 118 -11.67 -7.76 -13.50
C VAL A 118 -12.57 -8.89 -13.00
N GLU A 119 -13.83 -8.82 -13.39
CA GLU A 119 -14.86 -9.78 -13.04
C GLU A 119 -15.33 -10.57 -14.27
N ARG A 120 -15.82 -11.78 -14.02
CA ARG A 120 -16.49 -12.63 -14.98
C ARG A 120 -17.76 -13.19 -14.34
N GLY A 121 -18.92 -12.80 -14.83
CA GLY A 121 -20.18 -12.99 -14.11
C GLY A 121 -20.09 -12.38 -12.70
N ASN A 122 -20.35 -13.20 -11.70
CA ASN A 122 -20.25 -12.82 -10.28
C ASN A 122 -18.90 -13.20 -9.65
N SER A 123 -17.92 -13.62 -10.45
CA SER A 123 -16.64 -14.12 -9.97
C SER A 123 -15.52 -13.13 -10.26
N TRP A 124 -14.74 -12.83 -9.22
CA TRP A 124 -13.51 -12.07 -9.32
C TRP A 124 -12.38 -12.91 -9.94
N VAL A 125 -11.69 -12.35 -10.94
CA VAL A 125 -10.65 -13.07 -11.69
C VAL A 125 -9.27 -12.46 -11.49
N ARG A 126 -9.21 -11.13 -11.35
CA ARG A 126 -7.95 -10.41 -11.22
C ARG A 126 -8.14 -9.03 -10.59
N THR A 127 -7.22 -8.60 -9.74
CA THR A 127 -7.00 -7.20 -9.40
C THR A 127 -5.60 -6.77 -9.78
N ARG A 128 -5.48 -5.56 -10.32
CA ARG A 128 -4.21 -4.85 -10.41
C ARG A 128 -4.20 -3.68 -9.43
N THR A 129 -3.09 -3.53 -8.74
CA THR A 129 -2.78 -2.33 -7.95
C THR A 129 -1.84 -1.49 -8.80
N ILE A 130 -2.27 -0.30 -9.16
CA ILE A 130 -1.56 0.60 -10.06
C ILE A 130 -1.28 1.88 -9.27
N PHE A 131 -0.02 2.30 -9.20
CA PHE A 131 0.34 3.60 -8.63
C PHE A 131 0.43 4.64 -9.73
N LEU A 132 0.07 5.87 -9.39
CA LEU A 132 0.44 7.04 -10.19
C LEU A 132 1.70 7.65 -9.61
N ASN A 133 2.77 7.70 -10.41
CA ASN A 133 4.00 8.37 -10.01
C ASN A 133 3.83 9.90 -9.97
N ALA A 134 4.88 10.62 -9.61
CA ALA A 134 4.85 12.09 -9.53
C ALA A 134 4.55 12.77 -10.89
N ASP A 135 4.85 12.09 -11.99
CA ASP A 135 4.59 12.54 -13.36
C ASP A 135 3.17 12.15 -13.85
N GLY A 136 2.40 11.44 -13.01
CA GLY A 136 1.05 10.97 -13.31
C GLY A 136 1.00 9.71 -14.18
N GLU A 137 2.13 9.02 -14.37
CA GLU A 137 2.19 7.78 -15.13
C GLU A 137 1.73 6.58 -14.30
N GLU A 138 1.02 5.65 -14.94
CA GLU A 138 0.55 4.40 -14.34
C GLU A 138 1.65 3.35 -14.29
N GLU A 139 2.01 2.92 -13.08
CA GLU A 139 2.92 1.79 -12.86
C GLU A 139 2.18 0.64 -12.16
N VAL A 140 2.20 -0.54 -12.78
CA VAL A 140 1.56 -1.73 -12.20
C VAL A 140 2.48 -2.31 -11.13
N PHE A 141 2.07 -2.17 -9.88
CA PHE A 141 2.82 -2.67 -8.74
C PHE A 141 2.52 -4.13 -8.43
N SER A 142 1.23 -4.48 -8.40
CA SER A 142 0.77 -5.82 -8.03
C SER A 142 -0.27 -6.30 -9.03
N VAL A 143 -0.20 -7.58 -9.39
CA VAL A 143 -1.24 -8.29 -10.14
C VAL A 143 -1.60 -9.56 -9.40
N ASN A 144 -2.75 -9.53 -8.74
CA ASN A 144 -3.31 -10.69 -8.07
C ASN A 144 -4.44 -11.28 -8.92
N GLY A 145 -4.47 -12.60 -9.08
CA GLY A 145 -5.49 -13.23 -9.91
C GLY A 145 -5.63 -14.73 -9.68
N SER A 146 -6.80 -15.23 -10.00
CA SER A 146 -7.15 -16.64 -9.86
C SER A 146 -6.47 -17.46 -10.97
N LEU A 147 -5.63 -18.43 -10.60
CA LEU A 147 -4.96 -19.41 -11.49
C LEU A 147 -5.93 -20.39 -12.20
N LEU A 148 -7.14 -19.96 -12.54
CA LEU A 148 -8.07 -20.76 -13.34
C LEU A 148 -7.79 -20.52 -14.82
N ALA A 149 -6.67 -21.08 -15.30
CA ALA A 149 -6.19 -20.96 -16.68
C ALA A 149 -7.22 -21.37 -17.75
N TRP A 150 -8.25 -22.15 -17.38
CA TRP A 150 -9.35 -22.56 -18.25
C TRP A 150 -10.43 -21.49 -18.43
N LEU A 151 -10.50 -20.48 -17.55
CA LEU A 151 -11.38 -19.31 -17.71
C LEU A 151 -10.78 -18.24 -18.65
N LEU A 152 -9.51 -18.34 -19.04
CA LEU A 152 -8.84 -17.39 -19.94
C LEU A 152 -9.28 -17.48 -21.41
N ARG A 153 -10.13 -18.45 -21.77
CA ARG A 153 -10.63 -18.60 -23.15
C ARG A 153 -11.82 -17.70 -23.49
N TRP A 154 -12.49 -17.10 -22.50
CA TRP A 154 -13.68 -16.28 -22.71
C TRP A 154 -13.40 -14.85 -22.27
N LYS A 155 -13.89 -13.87 -23.03
CA LYS A 155 -13.60 -12.44 -22.81
C LYS A 155 -14.05 -12.00 -21.40
N PRO A 156 -13.29 -11.12 -20.73
CA PRO A 156 -13.75 -10.48 -19.50
C PRO A 156 -15.07 -9.73 -19.77
N GLU A 157 -16.01 -9.84 -18.83
CA GLU A 157 -17.35 -9.23 -18.97
C GLU A 157 -17.41 -7.83 -18.37
N ARG A 158 -16.62 -7.58 -17.31
CA ARG A 158 -16.59 -6.29 -16.63
C ARG A 158 -15.21 -5.98 -16.06
N THR A 159 -14.74 -4.76 -16.32
CA THR A 159 -13.58 -4.18 -15.66
C THR A 159 -14.04 -2.93 -14.91
N THR A 160 -13.76 -2.87 -13.61
CA THR A 160 -14.05 -1.71 -12.76
C THR A 160 -12.72 -1.12 -12.30
N ARG A 161 -12.60 0.21 -12.38
CA ARG A 161 -11.45 0.94 -11.84
C ARG A 161 -11.92 1.82 -10.69
N GLN A 162 -11.30 1.66 -9.54
CA GLN A 162 -11.49 2.53 -8.37
C GLN A 162 -10.18 3.26 -8.09
N ARG A 163 -10.22 4.58 -8.10
CA ARG A 163 -9.08 5.45 -7.77
C ARG A 163 -9.23 5.94 -6.33
N LEU A 164 -8.20 5.74 -5.52
CA LEU A 164 -8.11 6.22 -4.15
C LEU A 164 -6.89 7.12 -3.98
N GLU A 165 -7.09 8.29 -3.39
CA GLU A 165 -6.03 9.28 -3.21
C GLU A 165 -5.64 9.33 -1.73
N TYR A 166 -4.49 8.75 -1.40
CA TYR A 166 -3.91 8.85 -0.05
C TYR A 166 -3.10 10.16 0.13
N GLY A 167 -2.88 10.87 -0.97
CA GLY A 167 -2.05 12.06 -1.17
C GLY A 167 -2.26 13.28 -0.26
N VAL A 168 -1.25 14.14 -0.32
CA VAL A 168 -1.30 15.56 0.02
C VAL A 168 -1.92 16.28 -1.19
N ARG A 169 -3.04 16.99 -1.03
CA ARG A 169 -3.47 17.99 -2.04
C ARG A 169 -2.29 18.97 -2.22
N ASP A 170 -1.80 19.31 -3.42
CA ASP A 170 -2.49 19.57 -4.67
C ASP A 170 -1.84 18.81 -5.86
N LEU A 171 -2.56 17.85 -6.46
CA LEU A 171 -2.32 17.52 -7.87
C LEU A 171 -3.09 18.57 -8.71
N PRO A 172 -2.46 19.17 -9.74
CA PRO A 172 -3.14 20.13 -10.60
C PRO A 172 -4.44 19.54 -11.14
N THR A 173 -5.49 20.37 -11.19
CA THR A 173 -6.91 20.13 -11.52
C THR A 173 -7.20 19.43 -12.87
N ALA A 174 -6.21 18.86 -13.54
CA ALA A 174 -6.32 18.33 -14.90
C ALA A 174 -6.92 16.91 -15.02
N TRP A 175 -7.31 16.26 -13.93
CA TRP A 175 -7.74 14.86 -13.97
C TRP A 175 -9.07 14.60 -13.26
N GLN A 176 -10.10 15.35 -13.66
CA GLN A 176 -11.45 14.79 -13.63
C GLN A 176 -11.53 13.77 -14.76
N VAL A 177 -11.48 12.48 -14.42
CA VAL A 177 -11.84 11.41 -15.36
C VAL A 177 -13.28 11.71 -15.79
N PRO A 178 -13.57 11.90 -17.08
CA PRO A 178 -14.96 12.07 -17.51
C PRO A 178 -15.69 10.77 -17.19
N ASP A 179 -16.85 10.88 -16.54
CA ASP A 179 -17.83 9.80 -16.53
C ASP A 179 -18.03 9.37 -17.98
N SER A 180 -17.59 8.16 -18.32
CA SER A 180 -17.81 7.63 -19.64
C SER A 180 -19.30 7.28 -19.81
N PRO A 181 -19.89 7.59 -20.98
CA PRO A 181 -21.32 7.44 -21.24
C PRO A 181 -21.82 5.99 -21.23
#